data_AF-A0A444MH22-F1
#
_entry.id   AF-A0A444MH22-F1
#
_cell.length_a   1.000
_cell.length_b   1.000
_cell.length_c   1.000
_cell.angle_alpha   90.00
_cell.angle_beta   90.00
_cell.angle_gamma   90.00
#
_symmetry.space_group_name_H-M   'P 1'
#
loop_
_entity.id
_entity.type
_entity.pdbx_description
1 polymer ?
#
loop_
_entity_poly.entity_id
_entity_poly.type
_entity_poly.pdbx_seq_one_letter_code
_entity_poly.pdbx_strand_id
1 'polypeptide(L)'
;MKRLSAAVLLSLMLSLPAGAGVVVATDAEFAPLVPVLAEASGTADVELLILPGADLKGAEADLILGADASAANHLIASGEALAQSRITYAMGRSGTDAALLARDGVLMQRAAENEAALAFHAFLLTPEAWDLIVAAGFGAH
;
A
#
# COMPACT_ATOMS: atom_id res chain seq x y z
N MET A 1 -63.68 -4.13 4.07
CA MET A 1 -63.10 -2.78 4.08
C MET A 1 -61.65 -2.88 4.57
N LYS A 2 -60.73 -2.29 3.82
CA LYS A 2 -59.26 -2.37 3.92
C LYS A 2 -58.71 -1.79 5.23
N ARG A 3 -57.72 -2.45 5.84
CA ARG A 3 -56.49 -1.83 6.40
C ARG A 3 -55.35 -2.85 6.34
N LEU A 4 -54.51 -2.75 5.31
CA LEU A 4 -53.20 -3.41 5.25
C LEU A 4 -52.21 -2.51 5.99
N SER A 5 -51.67 -2.99 7.10
CA SER A 5 -50.59 -2.32 7.84
C SER A 5 -49.29 -2.46 7.06
N ALA A 6 -48.73 -1.32 6.67
CA ALA A 6 -47.40 -1.21 6.10
C ALA A 6 -46.35 -1.46 7.21
N ALA A 7 -45.56 -2.53 7.06
CA ALA A 7 -44.30 -2.68 7.77
C ALA A 7 -43.19 -2.14 6.86
N VAL A 8 -42.64 -1.00 7.23
CA VAL A 8 -41.52 -0.33 6.56
C VAL A 8 -40.27 -1.20 6.75
N LEU A 9 -39.76 -1.78 5.67
CA LEU A 9 -38.43 -2.38 5.63
C LEU A 9 -37.40 -1.24 5.64
N LEU A 10 -36.68 -1.11 6.75
CA LEU A 10 -35.54 -0.21 6.89
C LEU A 10 -34.34 -0.84 6.18
N SER A 11 -34.16 -0.53 4.89
CA SER A 11 -32.96 -0.90 4.13
C SER A 11 -31.77 -0.08 4.62
N LEU A 12 -30.97 -0.66 5.51
CA LEU A 12 -29.67 -0.14 5.89
C LEU A 12 -28.72 -0.30 4.69
N MET A 13 -28.74 0.66 3.77
CA MET A 13 -27.73 0.79 2.72
C MET A 13 -26.44 1.23 3.42
N LEU A 14 -25.59 0.27 3.80
CA LEU A 14 -24.18 0.56 4.01
C LEU A 14 -23.65 1.01 2.65
N SER A 15 -23.58 2.32 2.43
CA SER A 15 -22.73 2.87 1.39
C SER A 15 -21.29 2.59 1.81
N LEU A 16 -20.73 1.47 1.36
CA LEU A 16 -19.27 1.39 1.26
C LEU A 16 -18.87 2.57 0.39
N PRO A 17 -18.01 3.50 0.85
CA PRO A 17 -17.38 4.41 -0.07
C PRO A 17 -16.72 3.51 -1.12
N ALA A 18 -17.06 3.71 -2.39
CA ALA A 18 -16.27 3.15 -3.47
C ALA A 18 -14.90 3.83 -3.34
N GLY A 19 -14.02 3.21 -2.55
CA GLY A 19 -12.69 3.71 -2.29
C GLY A 19 -12.01 3.84 -3.63
N ALA A 20 -11.47 5.02 -3.94
CA ALA A 20 -10.56 5.16 -5.06
C ALA A 20 -9.48 4.07 -4.93
N GLY A 21 -9.25 3.30 -5.99
CA GLY A 21 -8.21 2.28 -5.97
C GLY A 21 -6.84 2.85 -5.61
N VAL A 22 -5.93 1.96 -5.22
CA VAL A 22 -4.54 2.31 -4.90
C VAL A 22 -3.65 1.74 -5.99
N VAL A 23 -2.89 2.61 -6.65
CA VAL A 23 -1.82 2.14 -7.55
C VAL A 23 -0.53 1.99 -6.74
N VAL A 24 -0.02 0.77 -6.61
CA VAL A 24 1.23 0.47 -5.89
C VAL A 24 2.31 0.08 -6.89
N ALA A 25 3.45 0.78 -6.88
CA ALA A 25 4.62 0.39 -7.65
C ALA A 25 5.70 -0.22 -6.75
N THR A 26 6.21 -1.38 -7.15
CA THR A 26 7.28 -2.09 -6.43
C THR A 26 8.10 -2.97 -7.37
N ASP A 27 9.19 -3.55 -6.89
CA ASP A 27 9.96 -4.51 -7.66
C ASP A 27 9.38 -5.92 -7.63
N ALA A 28 9.85 -6.76 -8.54
CA ALA A 28 9.36 -8.13 -8.74
C ALA A 28 9.53 -9.03 -7.51
N GLU A 29 10.45 -8.72 -6.59
CA GLU A 29 10.67 -9.54 -5.40
C GLU A 29 9.52 -9.36 -4.40
N PHE A 30 9.08 -8.13 -4.17
CA PHE A 30 8.03 -7.79 -3.21
C PHE A 30 6.62 -7.81 -3.81
N ALA A 31 6.50 -7.64 -5.13
CA ALA A 31 5.23 -7.62 -5.86
C ALA A 31 4.22 -8.73 -5.46
N PRO A 32 4.60 -10.01 -5.28
CA PRO A 32 3.65 -11.06 -4.91
C PRO A 32 2.97 -10.85 -3.54
N LEU A 33 3.58 -10.06 -2.66
CA LEU A 33 3.06 -9.81 -1.32
C LEU A 33 2.06 -8.64 -1.28
N VAL A 34 2.10 -7.73 -2.25
CA VAL A 34 1.22 -6.54 -2.27
C VAL A 34 -0.27 -6.92 -2.24
N PRO A 35 -0.78 -7.89 -3.02
CA PRO A 35 -2.19 -8.28 -2.95
C PRO A 35 -2.59 -8.87 -1.59
N VAL A 36 -1.69 -9.61 -0.93
CA VAL A 36 -1.93 -10.20 0.40
C VAL A 36 -2.04 -9.10 1.46
N LEU A 37 -1.15 -8.10 1.40
CA LEU A 37 -1.19 -6.94 2.28
C LEU A 37 -2.45 -6.11 2.03
N ALA A 38 -2.86 -5.94 0.77
CA ALA A 38 -4.05 -5.20 0.40
C ALA A 38 -5.34 -5.87 0.90
N GLU A 39 -5.41 -7.21 0.80
CA GLU A 39 -6.51 -7.98 1.36
C GLU A 39 -6.58 -7.81 2.89
N ALA A 40 -5.43 -7.92 3.57
CA ALA A 40 -5.35 -7.79 5.03
C ALA A 40 -5.68 -6.36 5.51
N SER A 41 -5.31 -5.32 4.75
CA SER A 41 -5.65 -3.93 5.08
C SER A 41 -7.12 -3.58 4.78
N GLY A 42 -7.86 -4.45 4.09
CA GLY A 42 -9.19 -4.16 3.57
C GLY A 42 -9.21 -3.22 2.36
N THR A 43 -8.07 -3.02 1.70
CA THR A 43 -7.97 -2.21 0.48
C THR A 43 -8.47 -3.03 -0.71
N ALA A 44 -9.72 -2.77 -1.12
CA ALA A 44 -10.45 -3.61 -2.08
C ALA A 44 -10.01 -3.49 -3.55
N ASP A 45 -9.39 -2.36 -3.93
CA ASP A 45 -8.99 -2.09 -5.31
C ASP A 45 -7.52 -1.65 -5.33
N VAL A 46 -6.62 -2.57 -5.72
CA VAL A 46 -5.19 -2.32 -5.84
C VAL A 46 -4.71 -2.70 -7.23
N GLU A 47 -4.17 -1.70 -7.92
CA GLU A 47 -3.42 -1.89 -9.16
C GLU A 47 -1.93 -2.01 -8.84
N LEU A 48 -1.27 -3.04 -9.39
CA LEU A 48 0.13 -3.31 -9.11
C LEU A 48 0.99 -3.02 -10.35
N LEU A 49 1.94 -2.10 -10.21
CA LEU A 49 2.98 -1.82 -11.19
C LEU A 49 4.28 -2.49 -10.76
N ILE A 50 4.74 -3.48 -11.52
CA ILE A 50 6.00 -4.18 -11.25
C ILE A 50 7.09 -3.56 -12.11
N LEU A 51 8.02 -2.87 -11.47
CA LEU A 51 9.06 -2.10 -12.14
C LEU A 51 10.43 -2.39 -11.53
N PRO A 52 11.52 -2.39 -12.31
CA PRO A 52 12.86 -2.42 -11.73
C PRO A 52 13.11 -1.15 -10.91
N GLY A 53 13.97 -1.22 -9.89
CA GLY A 53 14.17 -0.12 -8.93
C GLY A 53 14.56 1.23 -9.55
N ALA A 54 15.24 1.21 -10.71
CA ALA A 54 15.59 2.43 -11.44
C ALA A 54 14.35 3.17 -12.02
N ASP A 55 13.31 2.42 -12.39
CA ASP A 55 12.13 2.93 -13.09
C ASP A 55 11.00 3.32 -12.12
N LEU A 56 11.07 2.92 -10.84
CA LEU A 56 10.11 3.31 -9.80
C LEU A 56 9.95 4.83 -9.66
N LYS A 57 10.97 5.61 -10.01
CA LYS A 57 10.97 7.07 -9.91
C LYS A 57 10.04 7.74 -10.93
N GLY A 58 9.72 7.07 -12.03
CA GLY A 58 8.79 7.56 -13.06
C GLY A 58 7.44 6.84 -13.03
N ALA A 59 7.15 6.08 -11.99
CA ALA A 59 5.92 5.32 -11.89
C ALA A 59 4.73 6.24 -11.60
N GLU A 60 3.68 6.12 -12.43
CA GLU A 60 2.40 6.78 -12.21
C GLU A 60 1.58 6.06 -11.12
N ALA A 61 2.11 6.04 -9.91
CA ALA A 61 1.58 5.31 -8.77
C ALA A 61 1.16 6.25 -7.64
N ASP A 62 0.37 5.73 -6.70
CA ASP A 62 -0.02 6.40 -5.47
C ASP A 62 0.98 6.13 -4.35
N LEU A 63 1.52 4.90 -4.33
CA LEU A 63 2.53 4.46 -3.37
C LEU A 63 3.71 3.80 -4.09
N ILE A 64 4.93 4.19 -3.73
CA ILE A 64 6.16 3.55 -4.17
C ILE A 64 6.74 2.72 -3.03
N LEU A 65 6.99 1.44 -3.26
CA LEU A 65 7.64 0.51 -2.33
C LEU A 65 8.95 0.03 -2.95
N GLY A 66 10.06 0.67 -2.58
CA GLY A 66 11.38 0.40 -3.13
C GLY A 66 12.15 -0.67 -2.37
N ALA A 67 13.04 -1.38 -3.08
CA ALA A 67 14.00 -2.30 -2.47
C ALA A 67 15.06 -1.60 -1.59
N ASP A 68 15.17 -0.28 -1.69
CA ASP A 68 16.07 0.56 -0.92
C ASP A 68 15.55 2.01 -0.81
N ALA A 69 16.34 2.86 -0.15
CA ALA A 69 16.04 4.28 0.04
C ALA A 69 16.18 5.16 -1.22
N SER A 70 16.73 4.66 -2.33
CA SER A 70 17.10 5.47 -3.50
C SER A 70 15.90 6.11 -4.19
N ALA A 71 14.83 5.33 -4.41
CA ALA A 71 13.60 5.85 -5.02
C ALA A 71 12.94 6.89 -4.11
N ALA A 72 12.74 6.57 -2.83
CA ALA A 72 12.18 7.47 -1.84
C ALA A 72 12.97 8.79 -1.73
N ASN A 73 14.30 8.72 -1.59
CA ASN A 73 15.16 9.90 -1.51
C ASN A 73 15.02 10.79 -2.75
N HIS A 74 14.98 10.19 -3.94
CA HIS A 74 14.84 10.93 -5.19
C HIS A 74 13.50 11.66 -5.27
N LEU A 75 12.40 10.94 -5.03
CA LEU A 75 11.04 11.45 -5.14
C LEU A 75 10.72 12.53 -4.11
N ILE A 76 11.30 12.41 -2.90
CA ILE A 76 11.20 13.46 -1.89
C ILE A 76 12.01 14.69 -2.30
N ALA A 77 13.24 14.50 -2.80
CA ALA A 77 14.10 15.60 -3.23
C ALA A 77 13.54 16.36 -4.45
N SER A 78 12.82 15.68 -5.35
CA SER A 78 12.14 16.30 -6.49
C SER A 78 10.79 16.92 -6.12
N GLY A 79 10.27 16.65 -4.92
CA GLY A 79 8.98 17.15 -4.45
C GLY A 79 7.77 16.34 -4.94
N GLU A 80 7.99 15.22 -5.62
CA GLU A 80 6.94 14.34 -6.17
C GLU A 80 6.31 13.43 -5.11
N ALA A 81 7.01 13.17 -4.00
CA ALA A 81 6.52 12.42 -2.86
C ALA A 81 6.35 13.30 -1.61
N LEU A 82 5.45 12.86 -0.72
CA LEU A 82 5.24 13.45 0.60
C LEU A 82 6.41 13.07 1.52
N ALA A 83 7.28 14.03 1.84
CA ALA A 83 8.47 13.78 2.67
C ALA A 83 8.15 13.09 4.01
N GLN A 84 7.07 13.52 4.67
CA GLN A 84 6.61 12.98 5.95
C GLN A 84 6.01 11.58 5.87
N SER A 85 5.73 11.08 4.66
CA SER A 85 5.20 9.73 4.46
C SER A 85 6.30 8.68 4.38
N ARG A 86 7.58 9.03 4.38
CA ARG A 86 8.63 8.03 4.27
C ARG A 86 8.58 7.03 5.44
N ILE A 87 8.57 5.75 5.09
CA ILE A 87 8.66 4.64 6.02
C ILE A 87 9.72 3.64 5.56
N THR A 88 10.33 2.93 6.50
CA THR A 88 10.99 1.65 6.22
C THR A 88 9.99 0.56 6.55
N TYR A 89 9.52 -0.16 5.53
CA TYR A 89 8.39 -1.08 5.67
C TYR A 89 8.83 -2.54 5.84
N ALA A 90 10.05 -2.86 5.42
CA ALA A 90 10.63 -4.20 5.48
C ALA A 90 12.16 -4.13 5.42
N MET A 91 12.80 -5.25 5.72
CA MET A 91 14.17 -5.53 5.28
C MET A 91 14.14 -6.42 4.03
N GLY A 92 15.25 -6.53 3.32
CA GLY A 92 15.38 -7.44 2.18
C GLY A 92 15.17 -8.92 2.55
N ARG A 93 15.09 -9.76 1.52
CA ARG A 93 14.73 -11.16 1.70
C ARG A 93 15.78 -11.94 2.48
N SER A 94 15.33 -12.69 3.46
CA SER A 94 16.15 -13.57 4.29
C SER A 94 16.88 -14.61 3.43
N GLY A 95 18.15 -14.86 3.76
CA GLY A 95 19.00 -15.80 3.01
C GLY A 95 19.57 -15.25 1.70
N THR A 96 19.38 -13.95 1.41
CA THR A 96 20.02 -13.24 0.31
C THR A 96 21.02 -12.22 0.82
N ASP A 97 21.89 -11.71 -0.06
CA ASP A 97 22.80 -10.60 0.27
C ASP A 97 22.04 -9.31 0.65
N ALA A 98 20.78 -9.20 0.24
CA ALA A 98 19.92 -8.05 0.53
C ALA A 98 19.25 -8.13 1.92
N ALA A 99 19.40 -9.21 2.69
CA ALA A 99 18.68 -9.43 3.95
C ALA A 99 18.84 -8.30 4.99
N LEU A 100 19.94 -7.55 4.92
CA LEU A 100 20.24 -6.42 5.82
C LEU A 100 19.97 -5.04 5.19
N LEU A 101 19.41 -5.00 3.99
CA LEU A 101 19.07 -3.76 3.30
C LEU A 101 17.64 -3.35 3.66
N ALA A 102 17.48 -2.15 4.19
CA ALA A 102 16.19 -1.56 4.49
C ALA A 102 15.44 -1.24 3.19
N ARG A 103 14.15 -1.58 3.16
CA ARG A 103 13.23 -1.31 2.06
C ARG A 103 12.33 -0.15 2.45
N ASP A 104 12.34 0.90 1.64
CA ASP A 104 11.66 2.15 1.96
C ASP A 104 10.44 2.38 1.05
N GLY A 105 9.39 2.95 1.64
CA GLY A 105 8.17 3.32 0.96
C GLY A 105 7.85 4.80 1.11
N VAL A 106 7.17 5.38 0.13
CA VAL A 106 6.67 6.76 0.15
C VAL A 106 5.32 6.89 -0.55
N LEU A 107 4.46 7.75 -0.01
CA LEU A 107 3.25 8.22 -0.70
C LEU A 107 3.59 9.35 -1.67
N MET A 108 2.99 9.28 -2.86
CA MET A 108 3.13 10.29 -3.89
C MET A 108 2.20 11.48 -3.63
N GLN A 109 2.59 12.69 -4.06
CA GLN A 109 1.78 13.91 -3.89
C GLN A 109 0.38 13.76 -4.49
N ARG A 110 0.26 13.08 -5.64
CA ARG A 110 -1.03 12.79 -6.29
C ARG A 110 -2.00 12.00 -5.41
N ALA A 111 -1.48 11.26 -4.43
CA ALA A 111 -2.24 10.42 -3.52
C ALA A 111 -2.41 11.03 -2.13
N ALA A 112 -2.05 12.31 -1.93
CA ALA A 112 -2.11 12.97 -0.63
C ALA A 112 -3.51 12.99 0.00
N GLU A 113 -4.56 12.92 -0.83
CA GLU A 113 -5.96 12.88 -0.40
C GLU A 113 -6.63 11.54 -0.74
N ASN A 114 -5.89 10.55 -1.25
CA ASN A 114 -6.43 9.21 -1.52
C ASN A 114 -6.50 8.43 -0.20
N GLU A 115 -7.68 8.37 0.41
CA GLU A 115 -7.93 7.69 1.68
C GLU A 115 -7.49 6.22 1.65
N ALA A 116 -7.67 5.51 0.52
CA ALA A 116 -7.27 4.11 0.41
C ALA A 116 -5.74 3.97 0.40
N ALA A 117 -5.02 4.87 -0.29
CA ALA A 117 -3.57 4.89 -0.31
C ALA A 117 -2.99 5.24 1.07
N LEU A 118 -3.59 6.23 1.75
CA LEU A 118 -3.24 6.61 3.12
C LEU A 118 -3.45 5.46 4.11
N ALA A 119 -4.58 4.76 4.02
CA ALA A 119 -4.89 3.61 4.86
C ALA A 119 -3.94 2.44 4.59
N PHE A 120 -3.68 2.12 3.32
CA PHE A 120 -2.73 1.07 2.95
C PHE A 120 -1.31 1.39 3.44
N HIS A 121 -0.86 2.62 3.25
CA HIS A 121 0.43 3.10 3.76
C HIS A 121 0.53 2.98 5.29
N ALA A 122 -0.51 3.37 6.02
CA ALA A 122 -0.54 3.24 7.48
C ALA A 122 -0.56 1.77 7.92
N PHE A 123 -1.24 0.89 7.18
CA PHE A 123 -1.29 -0.54 7.47
C PHE A 123 0.11 -1.19 7.42
N LEU A 124 1.00 -0.76 6.52
CA LEU A 124 2.37 -1.28 6.41
C LEU A 124 3.21 -1.14 7.70
N LEU A 125 2.79 -0.27 8.62
CA LEU A 125 3.45 -0.06 9.92
C LEU A 125 2.81 -0.86 11.06
N THR A 126 1.83 -1.72 10.76
CA THR A 126 1.14 -2.52 11.78
C THR A 126 1.86 -3.85 12.02
N PRO A 127 1.73 -4.44 13.23
CA PRO A 127 2.25 -5.77 13.51
C PRO A 127 1.69 -6.85 12.55
N GLU A 128 0.42 -6.71 12.14
CA GLU A 128 -0.22 -7.63 11.22
C GLU A 128 0.46 -7.62 9.83
N ALA A 129 0.75 -6.43 9.29
CA ALA A 129 1.51 -6.32 8.05
C ALA A 129 2.91 -6.92 8.19
N TRP A 130 3.58 -6.71 9.32
CA TRP A 130 4.90 -7.25 9.57
C TRP A 130 4.91 -8.76 9.67
N ASP A 131 3.92 -9.37 10.31
CA ASP A 131 3.77 -10.83 10.38
C ASP A 131 3.66 -11.42 8.96
N LEU A 132 2.90 -10.77 8.07
CA LEU A 132 2.78 -11.18 6.67
C LEU A 132 4.10 -11.02 5.88
N ILE A 133 4.80 -9.90 6.07
CA ILE A 133 6.11 -9.60 5.47
C ILE A 133 7.15 -10.65 5.91
N VAL A 134 7.19 -10.97 7.19
CA VAL A 134 8.09 -11.98 7.76
C VAL A 134 7.73 -13.38 7.27
N ALA A 135 6.44 -13.73 7.24
CA ALA A 135 5.98 -15.01 6.71
C ALA A 135 6.34 -15.22 5.23
N ALA A 136 6.43 -14.14 4.45
CA ALA A 136 6.88 -14.14 3.06
C ALA A 136 8.42 -14.22 2.90
N GLY A 137 9.16 -14.17 4.00
CA GLY A 137 10.62 -14.31 4.03
C GLY A 137 11.40 -12.99 3.97
N PHE A 138 10.74 -11.84 4.12
CA PHE A 138 11.42 -10.56 4.32
C PHE A 138 11.72 -10.34 5.81
N GLY A 139 12.71 -9.53 6.15
CA GLY A 139 12.94 -9.19 7.56
C GLY A 139 11.97 -8.11 8.05
N ALA A 140 11.62 -8.16 9.33
CA ALA A 140 10.94 -7.05 10.01
C ALA A 140 11.92 -5.88 10.24
N HIS A 141 11.40 -4.65 10.23
CA HIS A 141 12.11 -3.44 10.65
C HIS A 141 11.83 -3.13 12.12
#